data_AF-A0A368KLR3-F1
#
_entry.id   AF-A0A368KLR3-F1
#
_cell.length_a   1.000
_cell.length_b   1.000
_cell.length_c   1.000
_cell.angle_alpha   90.00
_cell.angle_beta   90.00
_cell.angle_gamma   90.00
#
_symmetry.space_group_name_H-M   'P 1'
#
loop_
_entity.id
_entity.type
_entity.pdbx_description
1 polymer ?
#
loop_
_entity_poly.entity_id
_entity_poly.type
_entity_poly.pdbx_seq_one_letter_code
_entity_poly.pdbx_strand_id
1 'polypeptide(L)'
;MIDPTAQPDEQTETDELLAAYLDNELSDQERSMVETRLADDDAFRLRLVELDRTWDMLDSLPKADLDDEKFVRTTVEMITVQAAQEVQEFEASQRRTDKARKLGLVLGMVALVVVGYLITQWQLNRPDRILVENLTVIESVDELQLIEDIEFLEALKSEGLFTGENDDES
;
A
#
# COMPACT_ATOMS: atom_id res chain seq x y z
N MET A 1 -18.57 21.78 -32.36
CA MET A 1 -18.52 20.43 -32.96
C MET A 1 -18.07 20.65 -34.38
N ILE A 2 -16.77 20.46 -34.64
CA ILE A 2 -16.16 20.67 -35.96
C ILE A 2 -16.19 19.30 -36.66
N ASP A 3 -16.77 19.26 -37.85
CA ASP A 3 -16.95 18.05 -38.67
C ASP A 3 -15.60 17.65 -39.30
N PRO A 4 -15.06 16.46 -39.01
CA PRO A 4 -13.77 16.01 -39.52
C PRO A 4 -13.83 15.47 -40.98
N THR A 5 -14.94 15.65 -41.70
CA THR A 5 -15.11 15.15 -43.09
C THR A 5 -15.50 16.21 -44.13
N ALA A 6 -15.40 17.50 -43.79
CA ALA A 6 -15.54 18.55 -44.79
C ALA A 6 -14.39 18.43 -45.81
N GLN A 7 -14.72 18.23 -47.09
CA GLN A 7 -13.80 18.47 -48.21
C GLN A 7 -13.13 19.83 -47.97
N PRO A 8 -11.81 19.99 -48.22
CA PRO A 8 -11.19 21.29 -48.04
C PRO A 8 -12.00 22.29 -48.86
N ASP A 9 -12.54 23.29 -48.15
CA ASP A 9 -13.23 24.40 -48.79
C ASP A 9 -12.24 25.00 -49.81
N GLU A 10 -12.68 25.40 -51.00
CA GLU A 10 -11.79 26.02 -52.00
C GLU A 10 -11.03 27.23 -51.40
N GLN A 11 -11.64 27.85 -50.38
CA GLN A 11 -11.03 28.89 -49.55
C GLN A 11 -9.88 28.36 -48.69
N THR A 12 -10.01 27.19 -48.07
CA THR A 12 -8.94 26.57 -47.27
C THR A 12 -7.72 26.24 -48.13
N GLU A 13 -7.92 25.65 -49.31
CA GLU A 13 -6.79 25.36 -50.22
C GLU A 13 -6.10 26.65 -50.70
N THR A 14 -6.90 27.69 -50.95
CA THR A 14 -6.39 29.03 -51.29
C THR A 14 -5.58 29.63 -50.15
N ASP A 15 -6.06 29.52 -48.92
CA ASP A 15 -5.39 30.03 -47.72
C ASP A 15 -4.09 29.29 -47.44
N GLU A 16 -4.07 27.96 -47.59
CA GLU A 16 -2.87 27.14 -47.45
C GLU A 16 -1.81 27.51 -48.49
N LEU A 17 -2.22 27.71 -49.76
CA LEU A 17 -1.32 28.13 -50.83
C LEU A 17 -0.73 29.53 -50.57
N LEU A 18 -1.55 30.47 -50.10
CA LEU A 18 -1.10 31.83 -49.76
C LEU A 18 -0.23 31.86 -48.51
N ALA A 19 -0.52 31.02 -47.50
CA ALA A 19 0.33 30.85 -46.32
C ALA A 19 1.71 30.32 -46.71
N ALA A 20 1.76 29.25 -47.51
CA ALA A 20 3.02 28.70 -48.01
C ALA A 20 3.80 29.70 -48.89
N TYR A 21 3.11 30.61 -49.60
CA TYR A 21 3.76 31.72 -50.30
C TYR A 21 4.41 32.71 -49.32
N LEU A 22 3.72 33.12 -48.26
CA LEU A 22 4.24 34.03 -47.21
C LEU A 22 5.44 33.41 -46.47
N ASP A 23 5.37 32.12 -46.15
CA ASP A 23 6.44 31.38 -45.46
C ASP A 23 7.60 30.97 -46.40
N ASN A 24 7.49 31.31 -47.70
CA ASN A 24 8.46 31.00 -48.74
C ASN A 24 8.70 29.48 -48.94
N GLU A 25 7.70 28.65 -48.66
CA GLU A 25 7.75 27.18 -48.77
C GLU A 25 7.36 26.65 -50.16
N LEU A 26 6.90 27.52 -51.07
CA LEU A 26 6.56 27.12 -52.44
C LEU A 26 7.78 26.81 -53.31
N SER A 27 7.63 25.84 -54.21
CA SER A 27 8.60 25.63 -55.30
C SER A 27 8.62 26.81 -56.27
N ASP A 28 9.67 26.94 -57.08
CA ASP A 28 9.80 28.04 -58.04
C ASP A 28 8.66 28.07 -59.08
N GLN A 29 8.15 26.89 -59.46
CA GLN A 29 7.04 26.77 -60.40
C GLN A 29 5.73 27.25 -59.75
N GLU A 30 5.44 26.81 -58.53
CA GLU A 30 4.25 27.22 -57.78
C GLU A 30 4.26 28.71 -57.45
N ARG A 31 5.42 29.24 -57.03
CA ARG A 31 5.61 30.66 -56.76
C ARG A 31 5.30 31.50 -57.99
N SER A 32 5.81 31.11 -59.17
CA SER A 32 5.53 31.79 -60.44
C SER A 32 4.05 31.80 -60.81
N MET A 33 3.34 30.69 -60.54
CA MET A 33 1.88 30.61 -60.76
C MET A 33 1.10 31.51 -59.79
N VAL A 34 1.47 31.52 -58.52
CA VAL A 34 0.86 32.38 -57.50
C VAL A 34 1.08 33.85 -57.83
N GLU A 35 2.29 34.25 -58.22
CA GLU A 35 2.60 35.63 -58.63
C GLU A 35 1.81 36.08 -59.86
N THR A 36 1.65 35.20 -60.86
CA THR A 36 0.81 35.48 -62.02
C THR A 36 -0.64 35.70 -61.59
N ARG A 37 -1.17 34.82 -60.72
CA ARG A 37 -2.55 34.95 -60.21
C ARG A 37 -2.72 36.21 -59.36
N LEU A 38 -1.74 36.58 -58.53
CA LEU A 38 -1.74 37.83 -57.77
C LEU A 38 -1.77 39.06 -58.68
N ALA A 39 -1.20 39.01 -59.89
CA ALA A 39 -1.25 40.13 -60.82
C ALA A 39 -2.64 40.35 -61.43
N ASP A 40 -3.40 39.28 -61.65
CA ASP A 40 -4.66 39.30 -62.39
C ASP A 40 -5.92 39.26 -61.50
N ASP A 41 -5.81 38.78 -60.25
CA ASP A 41 -6.94 38.54 -59.35
C ASP A 41 -6.90 39.45 -58.11
N ASP A 42 -7.78 40.46 -58.11
CA ASP A 42 -7.95 41.40 -57.00
C ASP A 42 -8.40 40.74 -55.69
N ALA A 43 -9.27 39.73 -55.77
CA ALA A 43 -9.79 39.05 -54.58
C ALA A 43 -8.69 38.18 -53.94
N PHE A 44 -7.88 37.52 -54.76
CA PHE A 44 -6.73 36.73 -54.31
C PHE A 44 -5.68 37.60 -53.63
N ARG A 45 -5.40 38.80 -54.15
CA ARG A 45 -4.54 39.79 -53.47
C ARG A 45 -5.09 40.26 -52.14
N LEU A 46 -6.39 40.56 -52.09
CA LEU A 46 -7.03 41.00 -50.85
C LEU A 46 -6.91 39.92 -49.77
N ARG A 47 -7.04 38.64 -50.15
CA ARG A 47 -6.89 37.52 -49.23
C ARG A 47 -5.47 37.39 -48.68
N LEU A 48 -4.45 37.56 -49.52
CA LEU A 48 -3.04 37.59 -49.08
C LEU A 48 -2.80 38.69 -48.03
N VAL A 49 -3.32 39.91 -48.28
CA VAL A 49 -3.18 41.04 -47.35
C VAL A 49 -3.91 40.78 -46.02
N GLU A 50 -5.06 40.11 -46.05
CA GLU A 50 -5.79 39.75 -44.84
C GLU A 50 -5.02 38.74 -43.98
N LEU A 51 -4.40 37.74 -44.63
CA LEU A 51 -3.59 36.73 -43.96
C LEU A 51 -2.33 37.34 -43.35
N ASP A 52 -1.60 38.16 -44.11
CA ASP A 52 -0.42 38.91 -43.64
C ASP A 52 -0.75 39.78 -42.41
N ARG A 53 -1.86 40.53 -42.47
CA ARG A 53 -2.32 41.33 -41.33
C ARG A 53 -2.67 40.49 -40.10
N THR A 54 -3.19 39.28 -40.30
CA THR A 54 -3.51 38.37 -39.19
C THR A 54 -2.23 37.92 -38.48
N TRP A 55 -1.17 37.64 -39.24
CA TRP A 55 0.16 37.35 -38.70
C TRP A 55 0.75 38.54 -37.93
N ASP A 56 0.67 39.76 -38.48
CA ASP A 56 1.07 40.98 -37.76
C ASP A 56 0.34 41.14 -36.42
N MET A 57 -0.96 40.82 -36.38
CA MET A 57 -1.74 40.85 -35.16
C MET A 57 -1.29 39.80 -34.14
N LEU A 58 -0.92 38.60 -34.58
CA LEU A 58 -0.36 37.57 -33.70
C LEU A 58 1.00 38.00 -33.13
N ASP A 59 1.83 38.66 -33.93
CA ASP A 59 3.12 39.20 -33.48
C ASP A 59 2.97 40.35 -32.49
N SER A 60 1.86 41.09 -32.56
CA SER A 60 1.52 42.14 -31.61
C SER A 60 1.04 41.63 -30.25
N LEU A 61 0.83 40.32 -30.10
CA LEU A 61 0.37 39.75 -28.84
C LEU A 61 1.41 39.96 -27.73
N PRO A 62 0.96 40.29 -26.49
CA PRO A 62 1.86 40.45 -25.37
C PRO A 62 2.59 39.13 -25.12
N LYS A 63 3.91 39.14 -25.31
CA LYS A 63 4.77 38.01 -24.97
C LYS A 63 4.86 37.96 -23.44
N ALA A 64 4.60 36.79 -22.88
CA ALA A 64 4.82 36.57 -21.46
C ALA A 64 6.31 36.79 -21.16
N ASP A 65 6.60 37.69 -20.23
CA ASP A 65 7.96 37.92 -19.79
C ASP A 65 8.40 36.74 -18.93
N LEU A 66 9.19 35.84 -19.54
CA LEU A 66 9.71 34.66 -18.86
C LEU A 66 10.80 35.01 -17.85
N ASP A 67 11.27 36.26 -17.82
CA ASP A 67 12.18 36.78 -16.80
C ASP A 67 11.44 37.11 -15.48
N ASP A 68 10.10 37.00 -15.43
CA ASP A 68 9.35 37.06 -14.18
C ASP A 68 9.61 35.79 -13.35
N GLU A 69 10.58 35.90 -12.43
CA GLU A 69 10.97 34.90 -11.43
C GLU A 69 9.75 34.25 -10.72
N LYS A 70 8.61 34.97 -10.61
CA LYS A 70 7.38 34.45 -10.01
C LYS A 70 6.74 33.32 -10.82
N PHE A 71 6.85 33.33 -12.15
CA PHE A 71 6.29 32.30 -13.01
C PHE A 71 7.00 30.97 -12.79
N VAL A 72 8.35 30.98 -12.85
CA VAL A 72 9.19 29.81 -12.61
C VAL A 72 9.04 29.30 -11.17
N ARG A 73 8.97 30.21 -10.19
CA ARG A 73 8.81 29.86 -8.79
C ARG A 73 7.52 29.08 -8.51
N THR A 74 6.40 29.48 -9.10
CA THR A 74 5.10 28.83 -8.84
C THR A 74 5.08 27.38 -9.32
N THR A 75 5.68 27.08 -10.48
CA THR A 75 5.78 25.71 -11.00
C THR A 75 6.71 24.85 -10.15
N VAL A 76 7.87 25.38 -9.77
CA VAL A 76 8.81 24.66 -8.88
C VAL A 76 8.16 24.40 -7.52
N GLU A 77 7.49 25.39 -6.94
CA GLU A 77 6.76 25.24 -5.68
C GLU A 77 5.69 24.13 -5.77
N MET A 78 4.90 24.10 -6.85
CA MET A 78 3.88 23.06 -7.05
C MET A 78 4.47 21.65 -7.08
N ILE A 79 5.59 21.46 -7.78
CA ILE A 79 6.29 20.17 -7.86
C ILE A 79 6.84 19.76 -6.48
N THR A 80 7.41 20.70 -5.73
CA THR A 80 7.94 20.41 -4.39
C THR A 80 6.84 20.02 -3.39
N VAL A 81 5.66 20.64 -3.48
CA VAL A 81 4.52 20.31 -2.61
C VAL A 81 3.98 18.92 -2.90
N GLN A 82 3.87 18.52 -4.18
CA GLN A 82 3.42 17.18 -4.55
C GLN A 82 4.39 16.10 -4.08
N ALA A 83 5.70 16.30 -4.30
CA ALA A 83 6.72 15.35 -3.85
C ALA A 83 6.71 15.18 -2.31
N ALA A 84 6.51 16.27 -1.55
CA ALA A 84 6.42 16.21 -0.10
C ALA A 84 5.16 15.50 0.42
N GLN A 85 4.05 15.53 -0.34
CA GLN A 85 2.82 14.82 -0.01
C GLN A 85 2.97 13.32 -0.26
N GLU A 86 3.53 12.90 -1.40
CA GLU A 86 3.75 11.49 -1.72
C GLU A 86 4.68 10.79 -0.71
N VAL A 87 5.75 11.46 -0.29
CA VAL A 87 6.67 10.94 0.75
C VAL A 87 5.95 10.76 2.09
N GLN A 88 5.10 11.72 2.49
CA GLN A 88 4.34 11.62 3.74
C GLN A 88 3.30 10.49 3.71
N GLU A 89 2.60 10.30 2.60
CA GLU A 89 1.65 9.20 2.43
C GLU A 89 2.34 7.83 2.46
N PHE A 90 3.49 7.71 1.80
CA PHE A 90 4.28 6.49 1.81
C PHE A 90 4.80 6.17 3.22
N GLU A 91 5.35 7.15 3.95
CA GLU A 91 5.80 6.94 5.33
C GLU A 91 4.66 6.59 6.29
N ALA A 92 3.51 7.25 6.17
CA ALA A 92 2.35 7.00 7.03
C ALA A 92 1.80 5.57 6.83
N SER A 93 1.78 5.08 5.59
CA SER A 93 1.34 3.72 5.28
C SER A 93 2.31 2.65 5.81
N GLN A 94 3.62 2.86 5.68
CA GLN A 94 4.65 1.96 6.19
C GLN A 94 4.65 1.87 7.74
N ARG A 95 4.50 3.02 8.42
CA ARG A 95 4.44 3.05 9.89
C ARG A 95 3.25 2.29 10.46
N ARG A 96 2.12 2.24 9.75
CA ARG A 96 0.92 1.49 10.18
C ARG A 96 1.11 -0.01 10.07
N THR A 97 1.68 -0.50 8.96
CA THR A 97 1.91 -1.93 8.74
C THR A 97 2.98 -2.48 9.67
N ASP A 98 4.04 -1.73 9.94
CA ASP A 98 5.09 -2.12 10.89
C ASP A 98 4.59 -2.21 12.33
N LYS A 99 3.76 -1.25 12.76
CA LYS A 99 3.14 -1.31 14.10
C LYS A 99 2.20 -2.50 14.23
N ALA A 100 1.39 -2.78 13.21
CA ALA A 100 0.47 -3.92 13.20
C ALA A 100 1.24 -5.26 13.23
N ARG A 101 2.33 -5.39 12.46
CA ARG A 101 3.21 -6.58 12.49
C ARG A 101 3.86 -6.77 13.86
N LYS A 102 4.40 -5.71 14.46
CA LYS A 102 5.01 -5.76 15.81
C LYS A 102 3.99 -6.16 16.87
N LEU A 103 2.78 -5.60 16.84
CA LEU A 103 1.67 -5.99 17.72
C LEU A 103 1.26 -7.45 17.53
N GLY A 104 1.17 -7.92 16.28
CA GLY A 104 0.87 -9.31 15.96
C GLY A 104 1.93 -10.28 16.51
N LEU A 105 3.21 -9.91 16.44
CA LEU A 105 4.32 -10.70 16.99
C LEU A 105 4.23 -10.82 18.52
N VAL A 106 3.98 -9.70 19.20
CA VAL A 106 3.81 -9.68 20.67
C VAL A 106 2.59 -10.51 21.09
N LEU A 107 1.45 -10.35 20.41
CA LEU A 107 0.25 -11.15 20.67
C LEU A 107 0.49 -12.64 20.44
N GLY A 108 1.21 -13.00 19.37
CA GLY A 108 1.58 -14.38 19.09
C GLY A 108 2.46 -14.98 20.19
N MET A 109 3.42 -14.20 20.72
CA MET A 109 4.27 -14.65 21.83
C MET A 109 3.48 -14.86 23.11
N VAL A 110 2.55 -13.95 23.44
CA VAL A 110 1.65 -14.10 24.59
C VAL A 110 0.74 -15.31 24.41
N ALA A 111 0.19 -15.54 23.22
CA ALA A 111 -0.64 -16.71 22.93
C ALA A 111 0.11 -18.02 23.15
N LEU A 112 1.39 -18.10 22.75
CA LEU A 112 2.23 -19.28 23.00
C LEU A 112 2.42 -19.55 24.50
N VAL A 113 2.63 -18.50 25.31
CA VAL A 113 2.76 -18.64 26.77
C VAL A 113 1.44 -19.14 27.39
N VAL A 114 0.31 -18.58 26.97
CA VAL A 114 -1.02 -18.99 27.46
C VAL A 114 -1.32 -20.44 27.08
N VAL A 115 -1.05 -20.83 25.83
CA VAL A 115 -1.24 -22.21 25.37
C VAL A 115 -0.34 -23.17 26.13
N GLY A 116 0.94 -22.83 26.34
CA GLY A 116 1.86 -23.61 27.15
C GLY A 116 1.35 -23.80 28.58
N TYR A 117 0.90 -22.71 29.21
CA TYR A 117 0.33 -22.75 30.56
C TYR A 117 -0.91 -23.66 30.64
N LEU A 118 -1.83 -23.56 29.67
CA LEU A 118 -3.03 -24.40 29.62
C LEU A 118 -2.68 -25.88 29.44
N ILE A 119 -1.72 -26.21 28.59
CA ILE A 119 -1.24 -27.58 28.38
C ILE A 119 -0.62 -28.13 29.67
N THR A 120 0.25 -27.35 30.32
CA THR A 120 0.88 -27.74 31.59
C THR A 120 -0.16 -27.95 32.69
N GLN A 121 -1.13 -27.04 32.84
CA GLN A 121 -2.23 -27.19 33.78
C GLN A 121 -3.05 -28.45 33.51
N TRP A 122 -3.36 -28.75 32.25
CA TRP A 122 -4.14 -29.94 31.89
C TRP A 122 -3.36 -31.24 32.17
N GLN A 123 -2.04 -31.21 31.98
CA GLN A 123 -1.18 -32.37 32.17
C GLN A 123 -0.74 -32.59 33.61
N LEU A 124 -0.71 -31.56 34.47
CA LEU A 124 -0.43 -31.69 35.91
C LEU A 124 -1.67 -32.08 36.72
N ASN A 125 -2.87 -31.61 36.33
CA ASN A 125 -4.12 -32.00 36.99
C ASN A 125 -4.46 -33.51 36.89
N ARG A 126 -3.80 -34.27 36.01
CA ARG A 126 -4.00 -35.73 35.88
C ARG A 126 -3.07 -36.58 36.77
N PRO A 127 -1.75 -36.36 36.84
CA PRO A 127 -0.82 -37.13 37.67
C PRO A 127 -0.76 -36.65 39.12
N ASP A 128 -1.08 -35.39 39.43
CA ASP A 128 -0.91 -34.88 40.81
C ASP A 128 -1.86 -35.54 41.81
N ARG A 129 -3.03 -36.02 41.35
CA ARG A 129 -3.92 -36.82 42.21
C ARG A 129 -3.26 -38.11 42.67
N ILE A 130 -2.47 -38.77 41.83
CA ILE A 130 -1.82 -40.05 42.18
C ILE A 130 -0.68 -39.81 43.17
N LEU A 131 0.05 -38.69 43.06
CA LEU A 131 1.13 -38.37 44.00
C LEU A 131 0.62 -37.84 45.35
N VAL A 132 -0.50 -37.10 45.35
CA VAL A 132 -1.12 -36.60 46.58
C VAL A 132 -1.88 -37.71 47.31
N GLU A 133 -2.54 -38.62 46.59
CA GLU A 133 -3.24 -39.78 47.16
C GLU A 133 -2.28 -40.83 47.72
N ASN A 134 -1.09 -40.98 47.12
CA ASN A 134 -0.05 -41.90 47.61
C ASN A 134 1.05 -41.20 48.44
N LEU A 135 0.86 -39.95 48.87
CA LEU A 135 1.85 -39.20 49.62
C LEU A 135 2.26 -39.93 50.92
N THR A 136 1.27 -40.47 51.65
CA THR A 136 1.49 -41.25 52.88
C THR A 136 2.31 -42.53 52.64
N VAL A 137 2.13 -43.18 51.49
CA VAL A 137 2.85 -44.40 51.11
C VAL A 137 4.30 -44.08 50.69
N ILE A 138 4.52 -42.92 50.07
CA ILE A 138 5.85 -42.47 49.62
C ILE A 138 6.69 -41.93 50.79
N GLU A 139 6.06 -41.30 51.79
CA GLU A 139 6.74 -40.79 52.99
C GLU A 139 7.20 -41.92 53.93
N SER A 140 6.46 -43.03 53.98
CA SER A 140 6.73 -44.19 54.85
C SER A 140 7.49 -45.33 54.16
N VAL A 141 8.14 -45.09 53.02
CA VAL A 141 8.85 -46.13 52.25
C VAL A 141 9.92 -46.84 53.08
N ASP A 142 10.63 -46.11 53.95
CA ASP A 142 11.68 -46.69 54.81
C ASP A 142 11.08 -47.57 55.94
N GLU A 143 9.91 -47.22 56.46
CA GLU A 143 9.17 -48.02 57.45
C GLU A 143 8.54 -49.26 56.81
N LEU A 144 8.03 -49.13 55.57
CA LEU A 144 7.45 -50.23 54.81
C LEU A 144 8.51 -51.22 54.31
N GLN A 145 9.75 -50.79 54.07
CA GLN A 145 10.87 -51.69 53.73
C GLN A 145 11.37 -52.51 54.92
N LEU A 146 11.10 -52.10 56.16
CA LEU A 146 11.49 -52.83 57.36
C LEU A 146 10.61 -54.07 57.59
N ILE A 147 9.44 -54.12 56.95
CA ILE A 147 8.50 -55.23 57.03
C ILE A 147 8.80 -56.16 55.86
N GLU A 148 9.68 -57.12 56.09
CA GLU A 148 10.23 -57.96 55.02
C GLU A 148 9.20 -58.89 54.37
N ASP A 149 8.05 -59.17 54.99
CA ASP A 149 7.08 -60.13 54.44
C ASP A 149 5.60 -59.80 54.70
N ILE A 150 4.75 -60.12 53.72
CA ILE A 150 3.29 -59.91 53.74
C ILE A 150 2.62 -60.87 54.73
N GLU A 151 3.18 -62.06 54.92
CA GLU A 151 2.67 -63.05 55.89
C GLU A 151 2.70 -62.51 57.33
N PHE A 152 3.66 -61.64 57.67
CA PHE A 152 3.79 -61.02 58.99
C PHE A 152 2.64 -60.02 59.27
N LEU A 153 2.26 -59.23 58.27
CA LEU A 153 1.14 -58.30 58.36
C LEU A 153 -0.20 -59.02 58.48
N GLU A 154 -0.34 -60.15 57.79
CA GLU A 154 -1.54 -60.97 57.84
C GLU A 154 -1.68 -61.70 59.19
N ALA A 155 -0.56 -62.14 59.78
CA ALA A 155 -0.53 -62.69 61.14
C ALA A 155 -0.93 -61.64 62.21
N LEU A 156 -0.39 -60.42 62.13
CA LEU A 156 -0.75 -59.31 63.03
C LEU A 156 -2.23 -58.91 62.94
N LYS A 157 -2.82 -59.00 61.73
CA LYS A 157 -4.26 -58.80 61.53
C LYS A 157 -5.08 -59.92 62.13
N SER A 158 -4.61 -61.16 62.04
CA SER A 158 -5.29 -62.31 62.65
C SER A 158 -5.29 -62.27 64.19
N GLU A 159 -4.28 -61.63 64.81
CA GLU A 159 -4.21 -61.38 66.25
C GLU A 159 -5.00 -60.15 66.72
N GLY A 160 -5.68 -59.43 65.81
CA GLY A 160 -6.58 -58.33 66.16
C GLY A 160 -5.88 -57.06 66.67
N LEU A 161 -4.57 -56.92 66.45
CA LEU A 161 -3.75 -55.81 66.92
C LEU A 161 -3.93 -54.50 66.14
N PHE A 162 -4.68 -54.53 65.04
CA PHE A 162 -5.14 -53.33 64.35
C PHE A 162 -6.45 -52.83 64.96
N THR A 163 -6.41 -52.35 66.20
CA THR A 163 -7.51 -51.61 66.80
C THR A 163 -7.37 -50.14 66.44
N GLY A 164 -7.89 -49.76 65.27
CA GLY A 164 -8.24 -48.37 65.00
C GLY A 164 -9.58 -48.09 65.67
N GLU A 165 -9.57 -47.40 66.81
CA GLU A 165 -10.80 -46.87 67.41
C GLU A 165 -11.35 -45.79 66.48
N ASN A 166 -12.37 -46.17 65.68
CA ASN A 166 -13.66 -45.48 65.53
C ASN A 166 -14.52 -46.28 64.54
N ASP A 167 -15.22 -47.26 65.08
CA ASP A 167 -16.51 -47.71 64.58
C ASP A 167 -17.55 -46.56 64.66
N ASP A 168 -18.53 -46.64 63.76
CA ASP A 168 -19.87 -46.04 63.80
C ASP A 168 -20.05 -44.51 63.70
N GLU A 169 -20.42 -44.04 62.51
CA GLU A 169 -21.71 -43.37 62.33
C GLU A 169 -22.33 -43.76 60.97
N SER A 170 -23.63 -44.05 61.03
CA SER A 170 -24.49 -44.83 60.11
C SER A 170 -24.64 -44.36 58.66
#